data_AF-R4YW44-F1
#
_entry.id   AF-R4YW44-F1
#
_cell.length_a   1.000
_cell.length_b   1.000
_cell.length_c   1.000
_cell.angle_alpha   90.00
_cell.angle_beta   90.00
_cell.angle_gamma   90.00
#
_symmetry.space_group_name_H-M   'P 1'
#
loop_
_entity.id
_entity.type
_entity.pdbx_description
1 polymer ?
#
loop_
_entity_poly.entity_id
_entity_poly.type
_entity_poly.pdbx_seq_one_letter_code
_entity_poly.pdbx_strand_id
1 'polypeptide(L)' 'MRALRRGAFAMAVAGFVTAVLRLRGNGGLPPQEGGWHELTGPEYR' A
#
# COMPACT_ATOMS: atom_id res chain seq x y z
N MET A 1 3.74 19.62 -30.52
CA MET A 1 2.86 18.45 -30.23
C MET A 1 3.59 17.23 -29.63
N ARG A 2 4.86 16.94 -29.98
CA ARG A 2 5.57 15.74 -29.50
C ARG A 2 5.78 15.71 -27.98
N ALA A 3 6.12 16.85 -27.37
CA ALA A 3 6.24 16.98 -25.91
C ALA A 3 4.88 16.84 -25.21
N LEU A 4 3.83 17.48 -25.74
CA LEU A 4 2.47 17.37 -25.21
C LEU A 4 1.97 15.92 -25.21
N ARG A 5 2.18 15.19 -26.33
CA ARG A 5 1.80 13.78 -26.44
C ARG A 5 2.56 12.89 -25.45
N ARG A 6 3.86 13.15 -25.26
CA ARG A 6 4.68 12.44 -24.26
C ARG A 6 4.23 12.74 -22.84
N GLY A 7 3.91 14.00 -22.53
CA GLY A 7 3.40 14.40 -21.23
C GLY A 7 2.06 13.75 -20.90
N ALA A 8 1.12 13.79 -21.85
CA ALA A 8 -0.18 13.12 -21.70
C ALA A 8 -0.03 11.60 -21.50
N PHE A 9 0.87 10.96 -22.24
CA PHE A 9 1.15 9.54 -22.06
C PHE A 9 1.76 9.23 -20.69
N ALA A 10 2.73 10.03 -20.22
CA ALA A 10 3.33 9.86 -18.91
C ALA A 10 2.30 9.98 -17.78
N MET A 11 1.41 10.98 -17.87
CA MET A 11 0.32 11.16 -16.90
C MET A 11 -0.66 9.97 -16.91
N ALA A 12 -1.00 9.45 -18.09
CA ALA A 12 -1.86 8.28 -18.21
C ALA A 12 -1.23 7.03 -17.56
N VAL A 13 0.07 6.79 -17.78
CA VAL A 13 0.79 5.67 -17.16
C VAL A 13 0.87 5.85 -15.64
N ALA A 14 1.20 7.04 -15.14
CA ALA A 14 1.26 7.31 -13.71
C ALA A 14 -0.10 7.09 -13.03
N GLY A 15 -1.18 7.58 -13.64
CA GLY A 15 -2.54 7.36 -13.16
C GLY A 15 -2.93 5.88 -13.16
N PHE A 16 -2.58 5.15 -14.23
CA PHE A 16 -2.84 3.71 -14.32
C PHE A 16 -2.11 2.92 -13.23
N VAL A 17 -0.82 3.17 -13.02
CA VAL A 17 -0.03 2.51 -11.97
C VAL A 17 -0.64 2.81 -10.59
N THR A 18 -0.99 4.08 -10.33
CA THR A 18 -1.62 4.49 -9.07
C THR A 18 -2.95 3.77 -8.85
N ALA A 19 -3.78 3.67 -9.88
CA ALA A 19 -5.06 2.95 -9.82
C ALA A 19 -4.86 1.46 -9.54
N VAL A 20 -3.90 0.82 -10.21
CA VAL A 20 -3.56 -0.59 -9.97
C VAL A 20 -3.09 -0.80 -8.54
N LEU A 21 -2.17 0.04 -8.04
CA LEU A 21 -1.69 -0.02 -6.66
C LEU A 21 -2.83 0.21 -5.66
N ARG A 22 -3.77 1.11 -5.94
CA ARG A 22 -4.92 1.36 -5.06
C ARG A 22 -5.90 0.19 -5.03
N LEU A 23 -6.20 -0.40 -6.20
CA LEU A 23 -7.10 -1.54 -6.31
C LEU A 23 -6.49 -2.82 -5.74
N ARG A 24 -5.17 -3.02 -5.87
CA ARG A 24 -4.44 -4.21 -5.38
C ARG A 24 -3.95 -4.07 -3.94
N GLY A 25 -3.60 -2.86 -3.51
CA GLY A 25 -3.08 -2.54 -2.17
C GLY A 25 -4.16 -2.47 -1.09
N ASN A 26 -5.42 -2.79 -1.42
CA ASN A 26 -6.52 -2.85 -0.47
C ASN A 26 -6.58 -4.20 0.29
N GLY A 27 -5.54 -5.03 0.20
CA GLY A 27 -5.41 -6.33 0.88
C GLY A 27 -5.29 -6.25 2.42
N GLY A 28 -5.74 -5.17 3.02
CA GLY A 28 -5.63 -4.87 4.45
C GLY A 28 -4.35 -4.09 4.76
N LEU A 29 -4.45 -3.13 5.68
CA LEU A 29 -3.25 -2.80 6.46
C LEU A 29 -2.77 -4.13 7.06
N PRO A 30 -1.45 -4.42 7.06
CA PRO A 30 -0.96 -5.55 7.83
C PRO A 30 -1.58 -5.43 9.23
N PRO A 31 -2.13 -6.52 9.80
CA PRO A 31 -2.71 -6.47 11.12
C PRO A 31 -1.73 -5.72 12.02
N GLN A 32 -2.15 -4.57 12.54
CA GLN A 32 -1.38 -3.89 13.60
C GLN A 32 -1.52 -4.67 14.92
N GLU A 33 -2.22 -5.80 14.89
CA GLU A 33 -2.32 -6.77 15.95
C GLU A 33 -1.04 -7.60 15.98
N GLY A 34 -0.25 -7.30 17.00
CA GLY A 34 1.13 -7.74 17.15
C GLY A 34 1.86 -6.73 18.04
N GLY A 35 1.34 -6.53 19.24
CA GLY A 35 1.94 -5.67 20.25
C GLY A 35 2.76 -6.49 21.25
N TRP A 36 3.75 -5.85 21.85
CA TRP A 36 4.32 -6.35 23.08
C TRP A 36 3.27 -6.15 24.18
N HIS A 37 2.76 -7.26 24.71
CA HIS A 37 2.02 -7.25 25.95
C HIS A 37 2.88 -7.86 27.03
N GLU A 38 2.75 -7.33 28.24
CA GLU A 38 3.41 -7.89 29.40
C GLU A 38 2.75 -9.23 29.71
N LEU A 39 3.54 -10.31 29.72
CA LEU A 39 3.05 -11.63 30.11
C LEU A 39 2.63 -11.55 31.59
N THR A 40 1.53 -12.19 31.96
CA THR A 40 1.07 -12.20 33.35
C THR A 40 0.87 -13.61 33.88
N GLY A 41 1.33 -13.85 35.11
CA GLY A 41 1.03 -15.06 35.87
C GLY A 41 1.57 -16.36 35.24
N PRO A 42 0.73 -17.38 34.95
CA PRO A 42 1.20 -18.68 34.45
C PRO A 42 1.84 -18.63 33.06
N GLU A 43 1.64 -17.56 32.31
CA GLU A 43 2.20 -17.35 30.96
C GLU A 43 3.73 -17.32 30.96
N TYR A 44 4.34 -17.14 32.13
CA TYR A 44 5.79 -17.18 32.34
C TYR A 44 6.39 -18.60 32.38
N ARG A 45 5.58 -19.67 32.38
CA ARG A 45 6.07 -21.05 32.56
C ARG A 45 6.26 -21.82 31.26
#